data_AF-A0A958SEK3-F1
#
_entry.id   AF-A0A958SEK3-F1
#
_cell.length_a   1.000
_cell.length_b   1.000
_cell.length_c   1.000
_cell.angle_alpha   90.00
_cell.angle_beta   90.00
_cell.angle_gamma   90.00
#
_symmetry.space_group_name_H-M   'P 1'
#
loop_
_entity.id
_entity.type
_entity.pdbx_description
1 polymer ?
#
loop_
_entity_poly.entity_id
_entity_poly.type
_entity_poly.pdbx_seq_one_letter_code
_entity_poly.pdbx_strand_id
1 'polypeptide(L)'
;MNRRILFLFLWILSVGASATEVATPFKVRRLEINARRELNVYKDPSMFLPDLGEIHADPLSGWESLMENTPLLTTVEGPVCFLQLAAATPFKNFGLVSYLYQLADSRLKSPVTAATFGEATPMIVPVQLCGESAYSDSLGFVLEEDLKAVQQARVERGLPPTVSTQP
;
A
#
# COMPACT_ATOMS: atom_id res chain seq x y z
N MET A 1 14.85 45.39 -48.22
CA MET A 1 14.69 43.93 -48.03
C MET A 1 15.65 43.49 -46.93
N ASN A 2 15.12 43.26 -45.74
CA ASN A 2 15.89 43.04 -44.51
C ASN A 2 16.29 41.56 -44.38
N ARG A 3 17.60 41.28 -44.44
CA ARG A 3 18.22 39.99 -44.10
C ARG A 3 18.76 40.06 -42.68
N ARG A 4 17.90 39.98 -41.67
CA ARG A 4 18.27 39.70 -40.27
C ARG A 4 17.10 38.97 -39.61
N ILE A 5 17.42 38.09 -38.66
CA ILE A 5 16.54 37.15 -37.93
C ILE A 5 16.53 35.76 -38.56
N LEU A 6 17.66 35.06 -38.39
CA LEU A 6 17.66 33.61 -38.20
C LEU A 6 18.32 33.36 -36.85
N PHE A 7 17.58 33.69 -35.79
CA PHE A 7 17.99 33.43 -34.41
C PHE A 7 17.50 32.03 -34.00
N LEU A 8 18.45 31.25 -33.49
CA LEU A 8 18.29 30.35 -32.35
C LEU A 8 17.08 29.39 -32.36
N PHE A 9 17.21 28.26 -33.05
CA PHE A 9 16.38 27.07 -32.77
C PHE A 9 17.20 25.78 -32.88
N LEU A 10 18.33 25.71 -32.17
CA LEU A 10 19.11 24.47 -32.12
C LEU A 10 19.85 24.27 -30.80
N TRP A 11 19.18 24.46 -29.67
CA TRP A 11 19.75 24.20 -28.33
C TRP A 11 18.72 23.60 -27.35
N ILE A 12 17.81 22.76 -27.82
CA ILE A 12 16.89 22.00 -26.94
C ILE A 12 16.79 20.56 -27.42
N LEU A 13 17.90 19.80 -27.45
CA LEU A 13 17.83 18.37 -27.79
C LEU A 13 18.80 17.47 -27.00
N SER A 14 19.39 17.95 -25.90
CA SER A 14 20.41 17.17 -25.18
C SER A 14 20.32 17.27 -23.67
N VAL A 15 19.10 17.28 -23.13
CA VAL A 15 18.83 16.71 -21.81
C VAL A 15 17.88 15.54 -22.01
N GLY A 16 18.36 14.53 -22.74
CA GLY A 16 17.83 13.19 -22.59
C GLY A 16 18.19 12.74 -21.18
N ALA A 17 17.27 12.94 -20.24
CA ALA A 17 17.31 12.24 -18.98
C ALA A 17 17.31 10.75 -19.32
N SER A 18 18.47 10.12 -19.23
CA SER A 18 18.53 8.67 -19.08
C SER A 18 17.79 8.36 -17.80
N ALA A 19 16.49 8.11 -17.91
CA ALA A 19 15.76 7.33 -16.93
C ALA A 19 16.48 5.99 -16.89
N THR A 20 17.45 5.86 -15.98
CA THR A 20 17.88 4.54 -15.55
C THR A 20 16.65 3.94 -14.91
N GLU A 21 15.91 3.16 -15.70
CA GLU A 21 15.03 2.12 -15.20
C GLU A 21 15.93 1.22 -14.35
N VAL A 22 16.03 1.56 -13.06
CA VAL A 22 16.54 0.64 -12.06
C VAL A 22 15.46 -0.43 -11.96
N ALA A 23 15.53 -1.41 -12.85
CA ALA A 23 14.81 -2.66 -12.74
C ALA A 23 15.36 -3.39 -11.52
N THR A 24 14.96 -2.95 -10.32
CA THR A 24 15.05 -3.79 -9.15
C THR A 24 14.20 -5.02 -9.45
N PRO A 25 14.73 -6.24 -9.29
CA PRO A 25 13.93 -7.43 -9.51
C PRO A 25 12.75 -7.37 -8.54
N PHE A 26 11.54 -7.22 -9.08
CA PHE A 26 10.29 -7.36 -8.32
C PHE A 26 10.25 -8.79 -7.78
N LYS A 27 10.76 -9.00 -6.57
CA LYS A 27 10.69 -10.28 -5.87
C LYS A 27 9.30 -10.41 -5.28
N VAL A 28 8.35 -10.84 -6.11
CA VAL A 28 7.02 -11.22 -5.65
C VAL A 28 7.16 -12.50 -4.82
N ARG A 29 6.76 -12.43 -3.54
CA ARG A 29 6.78 -13.59 -2.64
C ARG A 29 5.36 -14.00 -2.32
N ARG A 30 4.99 -15.24 -2.68
CA ARG A 30 3.74 -15.84 -2.22
C ARG A 30 3.85 -16.19 -0.74
N LEU A 31 2.89 -15.70 0.03
CA LEU A 31 2.79 -15.89 1.47
C LEU A 31 1.41 -16.45 1.77
N GLU A 32 1.41 -17.69 2.26
CA GLU A 32 0.21 -18.34 2.78
C GLU A 32 0.23 -18.21 4.29
N ILE A 33 -0.73 -17.44 4.80
CA ILE A 33 -0.87 -17.16 6.22
C ILE A 33 -2.24 -17.60 6.68
N ASN A 34 -2.28 -18.23 7.84
CA ASN A 34 -3.52 -18.43 8.54
C ASN A 34 -3.70 -17.26 9.52
N ALA A 35 -4.48 -16.26 9.10
CA ALA A 35 -4.87 -15.10 9.88
C ALA A 35 -5.81 -15.53 11.02
N ARG A 36 -5.22 -16.00 12.12
CA ARG A 36 -5.97 -16.36 13.34
C ARG A 36 -6.58 -15.16 14.06
N ARG A 37 -6.27 -13.96 13.59
CA ARG A 37 -6.84 -12.67 13.98
C ARG A 37 -7.13 -11.92 12.70
N GLU A 38 -8.11 -11.03 12.78
CA GLU A 38 -8.44 -10.09 11.71
C GLU A 38 -7.19 -9.34 11.22
N LEU A 39 -6.91 -9.43 9.93
CA LEU A 39 -5.89 -8.66 9.24
C LEU A 39 -6.57 -7.65 8.34
N ASN A 40 -6.26 -6.36 8.52
CA ASN A 40 -6.81 -5.30 7.71
C ASN A 40 -5.95 -5.07 6.47
N VAL A 41 -6.55 -5.25 5.30
CA VAL A 41 -5.94 -4.95 4.00
C VAL A 41 -6.53 -3.64 3.50
N TYR A 42 -5.70 -2.60 3.46
CA TYR A 42 -6.06 -1.29 2.91
C TYR A 42 -5.98 -1.37 1.39
N LYS A 43 -7.04 -0.98 0.69
CA LYS A 43 -7.04 -0.98 -0.78
C LYS A 43 -6.00 -0.04 -1.34
N ASP A 44 -5.45 -0.37 -2.49
CA ASP A 44 -4.48 0.49 -3.18
C ASP A 44 -5.09 1.88 -3.50
N PRO A 45 -4.36 2.99 -3.21
CA PRO A 45 -4.84 4.34 -3.45
C PRO A 45 -5.26 4.63 -4.90
N SER A 46 -4.65 3.93 -5.88
CA SER A 46 -4.96 4.12 -7.30
C SER A 46 -6.37 3.65 -7.68
N MET A 47 -6.97 2.75 -6.90
CA MET A 47 -8.32 2.25 -7.15
C MET A 47 -9.40 3.29 -6.87
N PHE A 48 -9.09 4.33 -6.10
CA PHE A 48 -10.01 5.43 -5.80
C PHE A 48 -9.94 6.57 -6.82
N LEU A 49 -8.97 6.55 -7.76
CA LEU A 49 -8.82 7.63 -8.75
C LEU A 49 -10.08 7.88 -9.59
N PRO A 50 -10.83 6.85 -10.04
CA PRO A 50 -12.10 7.07 -10.75
C PRO A 50 -13.11 7.82 -9.88
N ASP A 51 -13.27 7.38 -8.63
CA ASP A 51 -14.25 7.94 -7.68
C ASP A 51 -13.87 9.36 -7.24
N LEU A 52 -12.58 9.68 -7.13
CA LEU A 52 -12.13 11.04 -6.82
C LEU A 52 -12.55 12.06 -7.89
N GLY A 53 -12.60 11.63 -9.16
CA GLY A 53 -13.13 12.44 -10.25
C GLY A 53 -14.63 12.69 -10.09
N GLU A 54 -15.38 11.67 -9.69
CA GLU A 54 -16.81 11.77 -9.41
C GLU A 54 -17.07 12.66 -8.19
N ILE A 55 -16.36 12.49 -7.08
CA ILE A 55 -16.46 13.30 -5.87
C ILE A 55 -16.18 14.78 -6.17
N HIS A 56 -15.25 15.08 -7.08
CA HIS A 56 -14.98 16.47 -7.47
C HIS A 56 -16.13 17.08 -8.29
N ALA A 57 -16.84 16.28 -9.09
CA ALA A 57 -17.97 16.72 -9.90
C ALA A 57 -19.28 16.81 -9.10
N ASP A 58 -19.56 15.79 -8.27
CA ASP A 58 -20.68 15.69 -7.35
C ASP A 58 -20.21 14.96 -6.05
N PRO A 59 -19.96 15.72 -4.96
CA PRO A 59 -19.44 15.16 -3.72
C PRO A 59 -20.33 14.11 -3.07
N LEU A 60 -21.65 14.19 -3.23
CA LEU A 60 -22.58 13.27 -2.57
C LEU A 60 -22.60 11.93 -3.33
N SER A 61 -22.84 11.97 -4.64
CA SER A 61 -22.86 10.78 -5.50
C SER A 61 -21.52 10.05 -5.48
N GLY A 62 -20.42 10.78 -5.62
CA GLY A 62 -19.09 10.18 -5.60
C GLY A 62 -18.74 9.54 -4.26
N TRP A 63 -19.24 10.08 -3.14
CA TRP A 63 -19.03 9.47 -1.83
C TRP A 63 -19.84 8.18 -1.66
N GLU A 64 -21.11 8.17 -2.09
CA GLU A 64 -21.95 6.98 -2.08
C GLU A 64 -21.36 5.88 -2.97
N SER A 65 -20.93 6.22 -4.18
CA SER A 65 -20.27 5.32 -5.13
C SER A 65 -18.99 4.71 -4.55
N LEU A 66 -18.12 5.52 -3.93
CA LEU A 66 -16.89 5.04 -3.29
C LEU A 66 -17.18 4.06 -2.14
N MET A 67 -18.19 4.36 -1.31
CA MET A 67 -18.59 3.51 -0.20
C MET A 67 -19.23 2.19 -0.63
N GLU A 68 -19.93 2.18 -1.76
CA GLU A 68 -20.62 0.99 -2.29
C GLU A 68 -19.68 0.08 -3.08
N ASN A 69 -18.79 0.66 -3.89
CA ASN A 69 -18.03 -0.09 -4.89
C ASN A 69 -16.59 -0.45 -4.47
N THR A 70 -15.95 0.39 -3.65
CA THR A 70 -14.52 0.26 -3.33
C THR A 70 -14.31 0.37 -1.82
N PRO A 71 -14.58 -0.70 -1.04
CA PRO A 71 -14.43 -0.64 0.41
C PRO A 71 -12.98 -0.33 0.78
N LEU A 72 -12.77 0.76 1.52
CA LEU A 72 -11.44 1.29 1.89
C LEU A 72 -10.52 0.23 2.51
N LEU A 73 -11.11 -0.65 3.32
CA LEU A 73 -10.46 -1.74 4.01
C LEU A 73 -11.20 -3.05 3.72
N THR A 74 -10.44 -4.13 3.61
CA THR A 74 -10.96 -5.49 3.62
C THR A 74 -10.35 -6.20 4.81
N THR A 75 -11.19 -6.58 5.76
CA THR A 75 -10.78 -7.40 6.91
C THR A 75 -10.82 -8.86 6.50
N VAL A 76 -9.70 -9.56 6.69
CA VAL A 76 -9.58 -10.98 6.36
C VAL A 76 -9.29 -11.78 7.63
N GLU A 77 -9.93 -12.94 7.74
CA GLU A 77 -9.75 -13.89 8.84
C GLU A 77 -9.62 -15.32 8.28
N GLY A 78 -8.87 -16.17 8.98
CA GLY A 78 -8.67 -17.58 8.61
C GLY A 78 -7.55 -17.78 7.59
N PRO A 79 -7.59 -18.86 6.78
CA PRO A 79 -6.56 -19.14 5.78
C PRO A 79 -6.64 -18.11 4.64
N VAL A 80 -5.64 -17.24 4.56
CA VAL A 80 -5.52 -16.19 3.54
C VAL A 80 -4.22 -16.38 2.78
N CYS A 81 -4.30 -16.37 1.46
CA CYS A 81 -3.13 -16.32 0.60
C CYS A 81 -2.95 -14.89 0.11
N PHE A 82 -1.72 -14.39 0.12
CA PHE A 82 -1.37 -13.13 -0.50
C PHE A 82 -0.03 -13.19 -1.21
N LEU A 83 0.14 -12.34 -2.21
CA LEU A 83 1.43 -12.05 -2.83
C LEU A 83 1.98 -10.78 -2.20
N GLN A 84 3.12 -10.88 -1.54
CA GLN A 84 3.90 -9.70 -1.17
C GLN A 84 4.60 -9.17 -2.43
N LEU A 85 4.23 -7.96 -2.83
CA LEU A 85 4.67 -7.37 -4.10
C LEU A 85 6.00 -6.63 -3.94
N ALA A 86 6.28 -6.09 -2.76
CA ALA A 86 7.50 -5.38 -2.44
C ALA A 86 7.91 -5.55 -0.97
N ALA A 87 9.12 -5.10 -0.64
CA ALA A 87 9.57 -4.99 0.75
C ALA A 87 8.71 -3.98 1.53
N ALA A 88 8.81 -4.01 2.87
CA ALA A 88 8.17 -3.02 3.71
C ALA A 88 8.70 -1.61 3.36
N THR A 89 7.80 -0.65 3.20
CA THR A 89 8.13 0.74 2.83
C THR A 89 7.41 1.72 3.74
N PRO A 90 7.95 2.93 3.95
CA PRO A 90 7.25 3.95 4.70
C PRO A 90 5.94 4.33 4.00
N PHE A 91 4.85 4.46 4.77
CA PHE A 91 3.59 5.00 4.26
C PHE A 91 3.80 6.44 3.76
N LYS A 92 3.38 6.69 2.52
CA LYS A 92 3.49 8.00 1.87
C LYS A 92 2.14 8.71 1.87
N ASN A 93 2.16 10.03 1.82
CA ASN A 93 0.95 10.81 1.63
C ASN A 93 0.47 10.70 0.17
N PHE A 94 -0.68 10.08 -0.03
CA PHE A 94 -1.42 9.95 -1.29
C PHE A 94 -2.52 11.02 -1.43
N GLY A 95 -2.35 12.18 -0.80
CA GLY A 95 -3.32 13.27 -0.85
C GLY A 95 -4.58 12.97 -0.03
N LEU A 96 -5.75 13.26 -0.59
CA LEU A 96 -7.05 13.09 0.09
C LEU A 96 -7.31 11.65 0.53
N VAL A 97 -6.86 10.64 -0.25
CA VAL A 97 -7.05 9.23 0.11
C VAL A 97 -6.31 8.88 1.41
N SER A 98 -5.15 9.50 1.67
CA SER A 98 -4.43 9.31 2.94
C SER A 98 -5.20 9.80 4.15
N TYR A 99 -6.05 10.80 4.00
CA TYR A 99 -6.92 11.24 5.08
C TYR A 99 -7.98 10.18 5.42
N LEU A 100 -8.53 9.52 4.41
CA LEU A 100 -9.49 8.42 4.62
C LEU A 100 -8.85 7.26 5.39
N TYR A 101 -7.64 6.85 5.02
CA TYR A 101 -6.91 5.83 5.78
C TYR A 101 -6.62 6.25 7.22
N GLN A 102 -6.32 7.53 7.47
CA GLN A 102 -6.05 8.05 8.82
C GLN A 102 -7.30 8.08 9.71
N LEU A 103 -8.47 8.34 9.10
CA LEU A 103 -9.75 8.27 9.81
C LEU A 103 -10.09 6.81 10.17
N ALA A 104 -9.76 5.86 9.29
CA ALA A 104 -9.98 4.44 9.52
C ALA A 104 -8.98 3.84 10.53
N ASP A 105 -7.70 4.24 10.45
CA ASP A 105 -6.65 3.79 11.36
C ASP A 105 -5.67 4.92 11.69
N SER A 106 -5.73 5.38 12.94
CA SER A 106 -4.91 6.48 13.45
C SER A 106 -3.40 6.23 13.40
N ARG A 107 -2.96 4.97 13.21
CA ARG A 107 -1.55 4.61 13.03
C ARG A 107 -1.01 5.09 11.68
N LEU A 108 -1.87 5.31 10.68
CA LEU A 108 -1.50 5.75 9.33
C LEU A 108 -1.31 7.27 9.18
N LYS A 109 -1.09 8.01 10.28
CA LYS A 109 -0.85 9.45 10.24
C LYS A 109 0.37 9.80 9.38
N SER A 110 0.14 10.68 8.41
CA SER A 110 1.16 11.12 7.47
C SER A 110 2.21 12.03 8.13
N PRO A 111 3.46 12.02 7.66
CA PRO A 111 4.55 12.79 8.27
C PRO A 111 4.44 14.31 8.17
N VAL A 112 3.49 14.87 7.42
CA VAL A 112 3.24 16.34 7.47
C VAL A 112 2.85 16.76 8.90
N THR A 113 2.19 15.88 9.64
CA THR A 113 1.94 16.01 11.10
C THR A 113 3.03 15.38 11.97
N ALA A 114 3.66 14.26 11.55
CA ALA A 114 4.65 13.56 12.37
C ALA A 114 6.00 14.29 12.51
N ALA A 115 6.42 15.06 11.50
CA ALA A 115 7.67 15.82 11.51
C ALA A 115 7.74 16.85 12.65
N THR A 116 6.58 17.28 13.16
CA THR A 116 6.46 18.22 14.29
C THR A 116 6.55 17.51 15.65
N PHE A 117 6.28 16.21 15.73
CA PHE A 117 6.17 15.45 16.98
C PHE A 117 7.18 14.29 17.11
N GLY A 118 8.04 14.07 16.12
CA GLY A 118 9.06 13.01 16.16
C GLY A 118 8.49 11.59 16.05
N GLU A 119 7.28 11.44 15.50
CA GLU A 119 6.65 10.13 15.35
C GLU A 119 7.25 9.35 14.18
N ALA A 120 7.49 8.05 14.38
CA ALA A 120 7.99 7.16 13.34
C ALA A 120 6.92 6.96 12.25
N THR A 121 7.31 7.09 10.98
CA THR A 121 6.39 6.83 9.85
C THR A 121 6.03 5.34 9.83
N PRO A 122 4.74 4.97 9.77
CA PRO A 122 4.33 3.58 9.77
C PRO A 122 4.85 2.88 8.51
N MET A 123 5.23 1.61 8.67
CA MET A 123 5.74 0.77 7.58
C MET A 123 4.59 -0.08 7.02
N ILE A 124 4.43 -0.05 5.69
CA ILE A 124 3.42 -0.80 4.97
C ILE A 124 4.07 -1.85 4.05
N VAL A 125 3.38 -2.97 3.86
CA VAL A 125 3.77 -4.04 2.94
C VAL A 125 2.73 -4.10 1.83
N PRO A 126 3.11 -3.78 0.58
CA PRO A 126 2.22 -3.93 -0.57
C PRO A 126 1.90 -5.40 -0.81
N VAL A 127 0.61 -5.71 -0.91
CA VAL A 127 0.10 -7.07 -1.07
C VAL A 127 -0.99 -7.15 -2.14
N GLN A 128 -1.14 -8.32 -2.73
CA GLN A 128 -2.31 -8.71 -3.50
C GLN A 128 -2.95 -9.92 -2.83
N LEU A 129 -4.24 -9.85 -2.53
CA LEU A 129 -4.97 -11.02 -2.04
C LEU A 129 -5.06 -12.09 -3.14
N CYS A 130 -5.02 -13.37 -2.76
CA CYS A 130 -5.17 -14.49 -3.69
C CYS A 130 -6.29 -15.40 -3.20
N GLY A 131 -7.13 -15.87 -4.13
CA GLY A 131 -8.13 -16.88 -3.82
C GLY A 131 -9.33 -16.81 -4.76
N GLU A 132 -10.38 -17.56 -4.44
CA GLU A 132 -11.68 -17.54 -5.13
C GLU A 132 -12.72 -16.68 -4.37
N SER A 133 -12.26 -15.81 -3.45
CA SER A 133 -13.17 -14.92 -2.72
C SER A 133 -13.57 -13.71 -3.57
N ALA A 134 -14.63 -13.00 -3.19
CA ALA A 134 -15.06 -11.74 -3.82
C ALA A 134 -13.99 -10.64 -3.84
N TYR A 135 -12.84 -10.86 -3.20
CA TYR A 135 -11.72 -9.93 -3.08
C TYR A 135 -10.44 -10.46 -3.72
N SER A 136 -10.52 -11.53 -4.51
CA SER A 136 -9.41 -12.26 -5.16
C SER A 136 -8.48 -11.40 -5.99
N ASP A 137 -8.97 -10.26 -6.50
CA ASP A 137 -8.22 -9.37 -7.38
C ASP A 137 -7.79 -8.07 -6.68
N SER A 138 -7.94 -7.98 -5.36
CA SER A 138 -7.71 -6.73 -4.67
C SER A 138 -6.23 -6.49 -4.32
N LEU A 139 -5.70 -5.46 -4.97
CA LEU A 139 -4.42 -4.84 -4.67
C LEU A 139 -4.55 -3.96 -3.42
N GLY A 140 -3.54 -3.96 -2.56
CA GLY A 140 -3.55 -3.15 -1.36
C GLY A 140 -2.25 -3.17 -0.58
N PHE A 141 -2.33 -2.79 0.68
CA PHE A 141 -1.24 -2.87 1.62
C PHE A 141 -1.73 -3.27 3.00
N VAL A 142 -0.84 -3.86 3.78
CA VAL A 142 -1.03 -4.17 5.21
C VAL A 142 0.03 -3.44 6.03
N LEU A 143 -0.24 -3.20 7.30
CA LEU A 143 0.79 -2.72 8.21
C LEU A 143 1.81 -3.83 8.49
N GLU A 144 3.10 -3.46 8.47
CA GLU A 144 4.18 -4.42 8.67
C GLU A 144 4.09 -5.09 10.07
N GLU A 145 3.70 -4.33 11.08
CA GLU A 145 3.51 -4.83 12.44
C GLU A 145 2.39 -5.87 12.55
N ASP A 146 1.24 -5.62 11.90
CA ASP A 146 0.10 -6.54 11.89
C ASP A 146 0.48 -7.82 11.14
N LEU A 147 1.18 -7.68 10.01
CA LEU A 147 1.67 -8.82 9.24
C LEU A 147 2.65 -9.69 10.05
N LYS A 148 3.59 -9.06 10.77
CA LYS A 148 4.54 -9.75 11.65
C LYS A 148 3.83 -10.46 12.81
N ALA A 149 2.85 -9.81 13.43
CA ALA A 149 2.08 -10.40 14.52
C ALA A 149 1.35 -11.69 14.08
N VAL A 150 0.74 -11.67 12.89
CA VAL A 150 0.07 -12.86 12.35
C VAL A 150 1.09 -13.95 11.97
N GLN A 151 2.26 -13.59 11.44
CA GLN A 151 3.33 -14.55 11.13
C GLN A 151 3.92 -15.20 12.38
N GLN A 152 4.13 -14.43 13.46
CA GLN A 152 4.71 -14.92 14.71
C GLN A 152 3.77 -15.86 15.46
N ALA A 153 2.45 -15.62 15.40
CA ALA A 153 1.44 -16.52 15.95
C ALA A 153 1.48 -17.94 15.35
N ARG A 154 2.13 -18.13 14.19
CA ARG A 154 2.40 -19.46 13.59
C ARG A 154 3.53 -20.20 14.30
N VAL A 155 4.56 -19.49 14.77
CA VAL A 155 5.80 -20.08 15.31
C VAL A 155 5.62 -20.60 16.73
N GLU A 156 4.81 -19.91 17.55
CA GLU A 156 4.63 -20.22 18.98
C GLU A 156 3.99 -21.59 19.27
N ARG A 157 3.42 -22.29 18.28
CA ARG A 157 2.91 -23.67 18.45
C ARG A 157 3.67 -24.75 17.66
N GLY A 158 4.79 -24.39 17.03
CA GLY A 158 5.64 -25.33 16.29
C GLY A 158 6.71 -26.03 17.14
N LEU A 159 6.96 -25.56 18.36
CA LEU A 159 7.90 -26.19 19.29
C LEU A 159 7.14 -27.01 20.33
N PRO A 160 7.27 -28.35 20.36
CA PRO A 160 6.85 -29.09 21.55
C PRO A 160 7.68 -28.60 22.74
N PRO A 161 7.11 -28.48 23.96
CA PRO A 161 7.88 -28.13 25.14
C PRO A 161 9.01 -29.15 25.29
N THR A 162 10.25 -28.70 25.23
CA THR A 162 11.42 -29.52 25.54
C THR A 162 11.30 -29.91 27.01
N VAL A 163 10.88 -31.15 27.26
CA VAL A 163 10.93 -31.74 28.59
C VAL A 163 12.38 -31.72 29.02
N SER A 164 12.72 -30.80 29.93
CA SER A 164 14.01 -30.77 30.59
C SER A 164 14.04 -31.95 31.56
N THR A 165 14.61 -33.07 31.14
CA THR A 165 15.13 -34.06 32.09
C THR A 165 16.46 -33.51 32.61
N GLN A 166 16.39 -32.78 33.72
CA GLN A 166 17.58 -32.56 34.55
C GLN A 166 17.95 -33.90 35.23
N PRO A 167 19.26 -34.22 35.34
CA PRO A 167 19.74 -35.31 36.17
C PRO A 167 19.62 -35.00 37.67
#